data_AF-A0A8J3R422-F1
#
_entry.id   AF-A0A8J3R422-F1
#
_cell.length_a   1.000
_cell.length_b   1.000
_cell.length_c   1.000
_cell.angle_alpha   90.00
_cell.angle_beta   90.00
_cell.angle_gamma   90.00
#
_symmetry.space_group_name_H-M   'P 1'
#
loop_
_entity.id
_entity.type
_entity.pdbx_description
1 polymer ?
#
loop_
_entity_poly.entity_id
_entity_poly.type
_entity_poly.pdbx_seq_one_letter_code
_entity_poly.pdbx_strand_id
1 'polypeptide(L)'
;MRMRDVGAEAGHLIRLAGELHDLGLDSVVRLPPHHEPSMEIPLADDTATGPATERMRITATRRRRTWMFTWGRGRRRRVPATTPDAARLIAAAVHATRTAHATQRAVTTEAAQVARAAKPLSDAGDVQIAHATQAVPGARVFWRAR
;
A
#
# COMPACT_ATOMS: atom_id res chain seq x y z
N MET A 1 12.44 -22.11 16.40
CA MET A 1 11.02 -22.42 16.66
C MET A 1 10.89 -23.94 16.76
N ARG A 2 10.23 -24.49 17.78
CA ARG A 2 10.08 -25.95 17.88
C ARG A 2 9.03 -26.39 16.85
N MET A 3 9.24 -27.51 16.18
CA MET A 3 8.32 -28.04 15.16
C MET A 3 6.87 -28.19 15.69
N ARG A 4 6.71 -28.44 16.99
CA ARG A 4 5.40 -28.48 17.68
C ARG A 4 4.66 -27.15 17.74
N ASP A 5 5.38 -26.02 17.72
CA ASP A 5 4.75 -24.70 17.76
C ASP A 5 4.19 -24.30 16.38
N VAL A 6 4.77 -24.81 15.28
CA VAL A 6 4.32 -24.51 13.90
C VAL A 6 2.91 -25.05 13.64
N GLY A 7 2.63 -26.27 14.11
CA GLY A 7 1.29 -26.87 13.96
C GLY A 7 0.22 -26.12 14.75
N ALA A 8 0.53 -25.68 15.97
CA ALA A 8 -0.37 -24.88 16.78
C ALA A 8 -0.62 -23.49 16.17
N GLU A 9 0.44 -22.84 15.68
CA GLU A 9 0.34 -21.57 14.96
C GLU A 9 -0.57 -21.66 13.74
N ALA A 10 -0.31 -22.65 12.88
CA ALA A 10 -1.10 -22.90 11.68
C ALA A 10 -2.56 -23.19 12.03
N GLY A 11 -2.82 -24.01 13.07
CA GLY A 11 -4.17 -24.30 13.53
C GLY A 11 -4.94 -23.06 13.98
N HIS A 12 -4.28 -22.14 14.69
CA HIS A 12 -4.89 -20.86 15.08
C HIS A 12 -5.22 -19.97 13.87
N LEU A 13 -4.32 -19.92 12.88
CA LEU A 13 -4.57 -19.15 11.65
C LEU A 13 -5.69 -19.77 10.81
N ILE A 14 -5.73 -21.08 10.64
CA ILE A 14 -6.80 -21.77 9.89
C ILE A 14 -8.16 -21.53 10.55
N ARG A 15 -8.24 -21.64 11.88
CA ARG A 15 -9.47 -21.33 12.62
C ARG A 15 -9.91 -19.88 12.38
N LEU A 16 -8.99 -18.93 12.52
CA LEU A 16 -9.28 -17.52 12.28
C LEU A 16 -9.75 -17.27 10.84
N ALA A 17 -9.19 -17.97 9.85
CA ALA A 17 -9.60 -17.83 8.45
C ALA A 17 -11.06 -18.22 8.26
N GLY A 18 -11.51 -19.33 8.88
CA GLY A 18 -12.92 -19.74 8.87
C GLY A 18 -13.82 -18.69 9.52
N GLU A 19 -13.45 -18.21 10.71
CA GLU A 19 -14.22 -17.16 11.40
C GLU A 19 -14.30 -15.84 10.61
N LEU A 20 -13.26 -15.49 9.86
CA LEU A 20 -13.26 -14.30 8.99
C LEU A 20 -14.08 -14.52 7.71
N HIS A 21 -14.08 -15.74 7.15
CA HIS A 21 -14.92 -16.10 6.02
C HIS A 21 -16.41 -15.97 6.36
N ASP A 22 -16.81 -16.42 7.55
CA ASP A 22 -18.18 -16.25 8.06
C ASP A 22 -18.58 -14.76 8.20
N LEU A 23 -17.60 -13.86 8.34
CA LEU A 23 -17.79 -12.41 8.37
C LEU A 23 -17.71 -11.75 6.97
N GLY A 24 -17.59 -12.54 5.90
CA GLY A 24 -17.50 -12.06 4.52
C GLY A 24 -16.13 -11.49 4.15
N LEU A 25 -15.06 -11.88 4.85
CA LEU A 25 -13.68 -11.49 4.52
C LEU A 25 -12.91 -12.66 3.91
N ASP A 26 -12.46 -12.47 2.68
CA ASP A 26 -11.52 -13.38 2.04
C ASP A 26 -10.15 -13.30 2.71
N SER A 27 -9.56 -14.47 2.96
CA SER A 27 -8.23 -14.58 3.54
C SER A 27 -7.49 -15.79 2.98
N VAL A 28 -6.16 -15.69 2.93
CA VAL A 28 -5.28 -16.76 2.44
C VAL A 28 -4.28 -17.10 3.54
N VAL A 29 -4.26 -18.36 3.98
CA VAL A 29 -3.25 -18.86 4.92
C VAL A 29 -2.07 -19.43 4.14
N ARG A 30 -0.87 -18.91 4.41
CA ARG A 30 0.41 -19.34 3.87
C ARG A 30 1.17 -20.14 4.91
N LEU A 31 1.50 -21.39 4.55
CA LEU A 31 2.24 -22.34 5.39
C LEU A 31 3.58 -22.74 4.73
N PRO A 32 4.54 -21.80 4.62
CA PRO A 32 5.85 -22.10 4.06
C PRO A 32 6.63 -23.09 4.95
N PRO A 33 7.41 -24.03 4.37
CA PRO A 33 8.10 -25.08 5.14
C PRO A 33 9.20 -24.58 6.08
N HIS A 34 9.74 -23.38 5.83
CA HIS A 34 10.87 -22.80 6.57
C HIS A 34 10.64 -21.36 7.03
N HIS A 35 9.41 -20.84 6.91
CA HIS A 35 9.08 -19.49 7.35
C HIS A 35 7.88 -19.50 8.31
N GLU A 36 7.70 -18.39 9.02
CA GLU A 36 6.56 -18.18 9.91
C GLU A 36 5.25 -18.30 9.12
N PRO A 37 4.33 -19.20 9.53
CA PRO A 37 2.97 -19.22 9.05
C PRO A 37 2.35 -17.82 9.09
N SER A 38 1.58 -17.47 8.07
CA SER A 38 0.91 -16.19 8.07
C SER A 38 -0.39 -16.25 7.31
N MET A 39 -1.32 -15.40 7.68
CA MET A 39 -2.54 -15.17 6.94
C MET A 39 -2.47 -13.81 6.27
N GLU A 40 -2.95 -13.71 5.04
CA GLU A 40 -3.03 -12.47 4.29
C GLU A 40 -4.49 -12.15 3.97
N ILE A 41 -4.89 -10.91 4.23
CA ILE A 41 -6.22 -10.39 3.89
C ILE A 41 -6.05 -9.27 2.85
N PRO A 42 -6.66 -9.36 1.66
CA PRO A 42 -6.63 -8.28 0.68
C PRO A 42 -7.23 -6.96 1.22
N LEU A 43 -6.57 -5.84 0.97
CA LEU A 43 -7.00 -4.50 1.40
C LEU A 43 -7.56 -3.64 0.27
N ALA A 44 -7.36 -4.03 -0.98
CA ALA A 44 -7.98 -3.40 -2.14
C ALA A 44 -8.56 -4.49 -3.05
N ASP A 45 -9.66 -4.17 -3.70
CA ASP A 45 -10.19 -5.02 -4.77
C ASP A 45 -9.26 -4.92 -5.97
N ASP A 46 -8.80 -6.08 -6.46
CA ASP A 46 -7.80 -6.25 -7.52
C ASP A 46 -8.26 -5.70 -8.90
N THR A 47 -9.45 -5.12 -9.00
CA THR A 47 -10.09 -4.80 -10.28
C THR A 47 -9.63 -3.50 -10.94
N ALA A 48 -8.90 -2.61 -10.26
CA ALA A 48 -8.69 -1.26 -10.80
C ALA A 48 -7.30 -0.93 -11.35
N THR A 49 -6.16 -1.30 -10.75
CA THR A 49 -4.84 -0.82 -11.25
C THR A 49 -3.63 -1.58 -10.69
N GLY A 50 -3.06 -2.50 -11.46
CA GLY A 50 -1.65 -2.94 -11.33
C GLY A 50 -1.27 -3.86 -10.15
N PRO A 51 -0.05 -4.45 -10.16
CA PRO A 51 0.29 -5.70 -9.47
C PRO A 51 0.65 -5.58 -7.98
N ALA A 52 0.26 -4.50 -7.30
CA ALA A 52 0.48 -4.36 -5.86
C ALA A 52 -0.84 -4.55 -5.11
N THR A 53 -1.33 -5.79 -5.05
CA THR A 53 -2.42 -6.16 -4.15
C THR A 53 -1.95 -5.91 -2.73
N GLU A 54 -2.37 -4.79 -2.15
CA GLU A 54 -2.03 -4.44 -0.78
C GLU A 54 -2.73 -5.44 0.16
N ARG A 55 -1.98 -6.05 1.07
CA ARG A 55 -2.48 -7.12 1.94
C ARG A 55 -2.13 -6.84 3.38
N MET A 56 -3.08 -7.08 4.28
CA MET A 56 -2.82 -7.13 5.71
C MET A 56 -2.30 -8.52 6.07
N ARG A 57 -1.04 -8.58 6.52
CA ARG A 57 -0.46 -9.79 7.06
C ARG A 57 -0.79 -9.94 8.54
N ILE A 58 -1.29 -11.11 8.91
CA ILE A 58 -1.58 -11.56 10.26
C ILE A 58 -0.65 -12.74 10.57
N THR A 59 -0.01 -12.71 11.73
CA THR A 59 0.75 -13.86 12.26
C THR A 59 0.21 -14.27 13.62
N ALA A 60 0.42 -15.53 14.00
CA ALA A 60 0.06 -16.04 15.31
C ALA A 60 1.34 -16.33 16.09
N THR A 61 1.62 -15.54 17.12
CA THR A 61 2.85 -15.68 17.90
C THR A 61 2.53 -16.05 19.34
N ARG A 62 3.35 -16.93 19.92
CA ARG A 62 3.21 -17.31 21.32
C ARG A 62 3.95 -16.31 22.21
N ARG A 63 3.23 -15.63 23.12
CA ARG A 63 3.83 -14.87 24.21
C ARG A 63 3.59 -15.57 25.54
N ARG A 64 4.66 -15.99 26.19
CA ARG A 64 4.62 -16.80 27.42
C ARG A 64 3.79 -18.07 27.19
N ARG A 65 2.56 -18.12 27.70
CA ARG A 65 1.64 -19.26 27.57
C ARG A 65 0.42 -18.97 26.70
N THR A 66 0.34 -17.77 26.10
CA THR A 66 -0.83 -17.31 25.35
C THR A 66 -0.46 -17.09 23.89
N TRP A 67 -1.30 -17.59 22.98
CA TRP A 67 -1.21 -17.29 21.56
C TRP A 67 -1.83 -15.94 21.27
N MET A 68 -1.17 -15.15 20.43
CA MET A 68 -1.58 -13.80 20.07
C MET A 68 -1.61 -13.70 18.54
N PHE A 69 -2.73 -13.26 17.99
CA PHE A 69 -2.75 -12.75 16.62
C PHE A 69 -2.14 -11.35 16.60
N THR A 70 -1.34 -11.06 15.58
CA THR A 70 -0.72 -9.74 15.40
C THR A 70 -0.81 -9.31 13.95
N TRP A 71 -1.10 -8.03 13.71
CA TRP A 71 -1.19 -7.47 12.35
C TRP A 71 -0.51 -6.11 12.27
N GLY A 72 0.50 -5.95 11.41
CA GLY A 72 1.26 -4.70 11.31
C GLY A 72 2.07 -4.33 12.57
N ARG A 73 2.42 -3.04 12.70
CA ARG A 73 3.29 -2.54 13.79
C ARG A 73 2.47 -1.87 14.90
N GLY A 74 2.75 -2.22 16.15
CA GLY A 74 2.19 -1.55 17.35
C GLY A 74 1.54 -2.49 18.38
N ARG A 75 1.40 -2.02 19.63
CA ARG A 75 0.81 -2.80 20.74
C ARG A 75 -0.71 -3.00 20.59
N ARG A 76 -1.41 -2.04 19.98
CA ARG A 76 -2.87 -2.07 19.74
C ARG A 76 -3.30 -3.01 18.61
N ARG A 77 -2.34 -3.61 17.89
CA ARG A 77 -2.62 -4.51 16.76
C ARG A 77 -2.32 -5.96 17.12
N ARG A 78 -2.78 -6.34 18.31
CA ARG A 78 -2.59 -7.68 18.87
C ARG A 78 -3.85 -8.07 19.63
N VAL A 79 -4.29 -9.31 19.46
CA VAL A 79 -5.41 -9.88 20.22
C VAL A 79 -5.07 -11.32 20.62
N PRO A 80 -5.38 -11.77 21.84
CA PRO A 80 -5.24 -13.17 22.20
C PRO A 80 -6.06 -14.07 21.27
N ALA A 81 -5.49 -15.19 20.85
CA ALA A 81 -6.17 -16.15 19.97
C ALA A 81 -7.33 -16.89 20.66
N THR A 82 -7.41 -16.81 21.99
CA THR A 82 -8.49 -17.36 22.79
C THR A 82 -9.65 -16.39 22.99
N THR A 83 -9.51 -15.13 22.56
CA THR A 83 -10.58 -14.14 22.66
C THR A 83 -11.69 -14.51 21.68
N PRO A 84 -12.94 -14.71 22.14
CA PRO A 84 -14.06 -15.09 21.26
C PRO A 84 -14.33 -14.09 20.13
N ASP A 85 -14.08 -12.81 20.38
CA ASP A 85 -14.26 -11.73 19.39
C ASP A 85 -12.99 -11.41 18.59
N ALA A 86 -11.97 -12.27 18.60
CA ALA A 86 -10.72 -12.01 17.89
C ALA A 86 -10.94 -11.74 16.40
N ALA A 87 -11.76 -12.56 15.73
CA ALA A 87 -12.11 -12.37 14.32
C ALA A 87 -12.80 -11.02 14.07
N ARG A 88 -13.76 -10.62 14.92
CA ARG A 88 -14.48 -9.34 14.81
C ARG A 88 -13.55 -8.14 14.96
N LEU A 89 -12.63 -8.20 15.92
CA LEU A 89 -11.65 -7.13 16.14
C LEU A 89 -10.68 -6.98 14.96
N ILE A 90 -10.26 -8.11 14.38
CA ILE A 90 -9.41 -8.12 13.19
C ILE A 90 -10.18 -7.61 11.98
N ALA A 91 -11.43 -8.04 11.79
CA ALA A 91 -12.29 -7.56 10.71
C ALA A 91 -12.49 -6.04 10.78
N ALA A 92 -12.79 -5.50 11.96
CA ALA A 92 -12.88 -4.05 12.17
C ALA A 92 -11.58 -3.33 11.81
N ALA A 93 -10.43 -3.90 12.15
CA ALA A 93 -9.13 -3.34 11.79
C ALA A 93 -8.86 -3.40 10.27
N VAL A 94 -9.30 -4.47 9.59
CA VAL A 94 -9.24 -4.59 8.13
C VAL A 94 -10.08 -3.48 7.50
N HIS A 95 -11.35 -3.31 7.88
CA HIS A 95 -12.21 -2.26 7.34
C HIS A 95 -11.64 -0.86 7.58
N ALA A 96 -11.18 -0.56 8.80
CA ALA A 96 -10.55 0.73 9.10
C ALA A 96 -9.31 0.99 8.23
N THR A 97 -8.52 -0.06 7.96
CA THR A 97 -7.37 0.03 7.06
C THR A 97 -7.83 0.29 5.62
N ARG A 98 -8.80 -0.46 5.10
CA ARG A 98 -9.36 -0.24 3.75
C ARG A 98 -9.85 1.20 3.56
N THR A 99 -10.59 1.74 4.54
CA THR A 99 -11.07 3.13 4.51
C THR A 99 -9.91 4.12 4.50
N ALA A 100 -8.89 3.93 5.34
CA ALA A 100 -7.71 4.81 5.34
C ALA A 100 -6.97 4.78 3.99
N HIS A 101 -6.79 3.61 3.38
CA HIS A 101 -6.17 3.47 2.07
C HIS A 101 -7.00 4.13 0.95
N ALA A 102 -8.33 3.98 0.98
CA ALA A 102 -9.22 4.65 0.04
C ALA A 102 -9.11 6.17 0.14
N THR A 103 -9.12 6.73 1.36
CA THR A 103 -8.95 8.17 1.60
C THR A 103 -7.59 8.67 1.09
N GLN A 104 -6.50 7.94 1.38
CA GLN A 104 -5.17 8.32 0.92
C GLN A 104 -5.05 8.31 -0.61
N ARG A 105 -5.65 7.32 -1.29
CA ARG A 105 -5.72 7.26 -2.76
C ARG A 105 -6.52 8.42 -3.35
N ALA A 106 -7.66 8.78 -2.75
CA ALA A 106 -8.45 9.93 -3.20
C ALA A 106 -7.63 11.23 -3.14
N VAL A 107 -6.99 11.50 -2.00
CA VAL A 107 -6.13 12.69 -1.82
C VAL A 107 -4.96 12.72 -2.80
N THR A 108 -4.32 11.57 -3.03
CA THR A 108 -3.17 11.48 -3.96
C THR A 108 -3.61 11.69 -5.41
N THR A 109 -4.80 11.22 -5.77
CA THR A 109 -5.37 11.39 -7.12
C THR A 109 -5.71 12.85 -7.38
N GLU A 110 -6.30 13.54 -6.40
CA GLU A 110 -6.59 14.98 -6.47
C GLU A 110 -5.29 15.80 -6.61
N ALA A 111 -4.28 15.51 -5.80
CA ALA A 111 -2.98 16.16 -5.91
C ALA A 111 -2.31 15.93 -7.28
N ALA A 112 -2.41 14.72 -7.83
CA ALA A 112 -1.88 14.39 -9.15
C ALA A 112 -2.65 15.10 -10.28
N GLN A 113 -3.96 15.29 -10.15
CA GLN A 113 -4.77 16.05 -11.09
C GLN A 113 -4.42 17.55 -11.07
N VAL A 114 -4.27 18.14 -9.89
CA VAL A 114 -3.83 19.55 -9.74
C VAL A 114 -2.44 19.75 -10.33
N ALA A 115 -1.50 18.84 -10.07
CA ALA A 115 -0.16 18.91 -10.66
C ALA A 115 -0.17 18.77 -12.20
N ARG A 116 -1.08 17.96 -12.77
CA ARG A 116 -1.27 17.88 -14.23
C ARG A 116 -1.87 19.17 -14.80
N ALA A 117 -2.86 19.75 -14.14
CA ALA A 117 -3.48 21.00 -14.56
C ALA A 117 -2.54 22.20 -14.46
N ALA A 118 -1.61 22.19 -13.49
CA ALA A 118 -0.60 23.22 -13.29
C ALA A 118 0.62 23.09 -14.21
N LYS A 119 0.73 22.04 -15.05
CA LYS A 119 1.79 21.93 -16.04
C LYS A 119 1.50 22.95 -17.16
N PRO A 120 2.28 24.04 -17.30
CA PRO A 120 1.99 25.05 -18.30
C PRO A 120 2.10 24.44 -19.70
N LEU A 121 1.23 24.90 -20.59
CA LEU A 121 1.17 24.64 -22.01
C LEU A 121 2.41 25.25 -22.71
N SER A 122 3.62 24.78 -22.36
CA SER A 122 4.90 25.30 -22.88
C SER A 122 5.34 24.64 -24.18
N ASP A 123 4.45 23.93 -24.88
CA ASP A 123 4.73 23.25 -26.16
C ASP A 123 3.76 23.64 -27.27
N ALA A 124 3.02 24.75 -27.09
CA ALA A 124 2.17 25.30 -28.15
C ALA A 124 2.82 26.56 -28.74
N GLY A 125 3.65 26.35 -29.76
CA GLY A 125 3.91 27.34 -30.80
C GLY A 125 5.23 28.09 -30.66
N ASP A 126 6.29 27.49 -31.20
CA ASP A 126 7.29 28.24 -31.96
C ASP A 126 6.58 28.99 -33.10
N VAL A 127 6.05 30.18 -32.79
CA VAL A 127 5.71 31.17 -33.80
C VAL A 127 7.04 31.66 -34.34
N GLN A 128 7.49 31.07 -35.45
CA GLN A 128 8.51 31.64 -36.31
C GLN A 128 8.05 33.02 -36.79
N ILE A 129 8.33 34.06 -36.01
CA ILE A 129 8.33 35.43 -36.53
C ILE A 129 9.61 35.57 -37.34
N ALA A 130 9.52 35.23 -38.62
CA ALA A 130 10.50 35.61 -39.62
C ALA A 130 10.50 37.14 -39.76
N HIS A 131 11.29 37.83 -38.95
CA HIS A 131 11.64 39.22 -39.24
C HIS A 131 12.87 39.25 -40.15
N ALA A 132 12.57 39.66 -41.37
CA ALA A 132 13.50 39.91 -42.45
C ALA A 132 14.73 40.69 -42.00
N THR A 133 15.87 40.19 -42.46
CA THR A 133 17.16 40.84 -42.57
C THR A 133 17.02 42.24 -43.15
N GLN A 134 17.44 43.26 -42.41
CA GLN A 134 17.92 44.49 -43.04
C GLN A 134 19.22 44.92 -42.37
N ALA A 135 20.30 44.70 -43.10
CA ALA A 135 21.66 45.06 -42.74
C ALA A 135 21.80 46.58 -42.67
N VAL A 136 22.35 47.08 -41.56
CA VAL A 136 22.95 48.42 -41.49
C VAL A 136 24.46 48.23 -41.60
N PRO A 137 25.14 48.83 -42.60
CA PRO A 137 26.58 48.71 -42.73
C PRO A 137 27.27 49.66 -41.73
N GLY A 138 28.12 49.13 -40.84
CA GLY A 138 29.08 49.98 -40.12
C GLY A 138 29.42 49.64 -38.66
N ALA A 139 28.84 48.61 -38.03
CA ALA A 139 29.14 48.31 -36.64
C ALA A 139 30.15 47.16 -36.49
N ARG A 140 31.43 47.49 -36.25
CA ARG A 140 32.46 46.54 -35.80
C ARG A 140 32.25 46.24 -34.31
N VAL A 141 31.93 45.00 -33.96
CA VAL A 141 31.85 44.52 -32.57
C VAL A 141 33.15 43.80 -32.22
N PHE A 142 33.87 44.30 -31.21
CA PHE A 142 35.04 43.65 -30.62
C PHE A 142 34.61 42.84 -29.39
N TRP A 143 34.98 41.56 -29.34
CA TRP A 143 34.85 40.73 -28.15
C TRP A 143 36.12 40.85 -27.28
N ARG A 144 35.96 41.14 -25.99
CA ARG A 144 36.98 40.87 -24.96
C ARG A 144 36.48 39.72 -24.09
N ALA A 145 37.24 38.63 -24.06
CA ALA A 145 37.03 37.54 -23.12
C ALA A 145 37.60 37.90 -21.73
N ARG A 146 36.91 37.46 -20.68
CA ARG A 146 37.50 37.14 -19.38
C ARG A 146 37.05 35.74 -19.00
#